data_AF-A0A956YCX1-F1
#
_entry.id   AF-A0A956YCX1-F1
#
_cell.length_a   1.000
_cell.length_b   1.000
_cell.length_c   1.000
_cell.angle_alpha   90.00
_cell.angle_beta   90.00
_cell.angle_gamma   90.00
#
_symmetry.space_group_name_H-M   'P 1'
#
loop_
_entity.id
_entity.type
_entity.pdbx_description
1 polymer ?
#
loop_
_entity_poly.entity_id
_entity_poly.type
_entity_poly.pdbx_seq_one_letter_code
_entity_poly.pdbx_strand_id
1 'polypeptide(L)'
;MPNQPLDLSHTEKPQQVQANMIAYMRIFAGLPGVHMHDTDDSFWIVSKDECPGNIILKTRWTNPDSIEQQIDDLLAQIGQYLDTIDWFVFPGDLPEDLGQRLEKRGMPGGP
;
A
#
# COMPACT_ATOMS: atom_id res chain seq x y z
N MET A 1 5.43 24.81 21.96
CA MET A 1 4.39 23.79 22.21
C MET A 1 4.91 22.49 21.63
N PRO A 2 4.87 21.34 22.33
CA PRO A 2 5.18 20.07 21.68
C PRO A 2 4.13 19.84 20.59
N ASN A 3 4.60 19.56 19.37
CA ASN A 3 3.76 19.29 18.21
C ASN A 3 3.15 17.90 18.41
N GLN A 4 2.00 17.82 19.08
CA GLN A 4 1.31 16.56 19.27
C GLN A 4 0.80 16.09 17.90
N PRO A 5 1.11 14.85 17.47
CA PRO A 5 0.66 14.36 16.18
C PRO A 5 -0.86 14.44 16.09
N LEU A 6 -1.37 14.89 14.96
CA LEU A 6 -2.81 14.92 14.71
C LEU A 6 -3.30 13.47 14.61
N ASP A 7 -4.06 13.02 15.61
CA ASP A 7 -4.70 11.70 15.60
C ASP A 7 -6.04 11.76 14.87
N LEU A 8 -6.09 11.14 13.68
CA LEU A 8 -7.30 11.02 12.86
C LEU A 8 -7.81 9.59 12.78
N SER A 9 -7.24 8.66 13.56
CA SER A 9 -7.58 7.23 13.52
C SER A 9 -9.06 6.95 13.82
N HIS A 10 -9.69 7.81 14.61
CA HIS A 10 -11.11 7.74 14.97
C HIS A 10 -12.06 8.42 13.97
N THR A 11 -11.56 8.87 12.82
CA THR A 11 -12.34 9.55 11.78
C THR A 11 -12.37 8.74 10.49
N GLU A 12 -13.28 9.07 9.58
CA GLU A 12 -13.31 8.49 8.24
C GLU A 12 -12.21 9.06 7.31
N LYS A 13 -11.42 10.04 7.78
CA LYS A 13 -10.47 10.77 6.92
C LYS A 13 -9.39 9.88 6.30
N PRO A 14 -8.72 8.97 7.04
CA PRO A 14 -7.71 8.10 6.43
C PRO A 14 -8.31 7.24 5.31
N GLN A 15 -9.52 6.70 5.51
CA GLN A 15 -10.22 5.91 4.50
C GLN A 15 -10.60 6.74 3.27
N GLN A 16 -11.07 7.97 3.47
CA GLN A 16 -11.36 8.89 2.36
C GLN A 16 -10.09 9.24 1.57
N VAL A 17 -8.96 9.46 2.25
CA VAL A 17 -7.67 9.71 1.59
C VAL A 17 -7.23 8.49 0.79
N GLN A 18 -7.26 7.29 1.38
CA GLN A 18 -6.93 6.03 0.69
C GLN A 18 -7.79 5.85 -0.56
N ALA A 19 -9.11 6.02 -0.45
CA ALA A 19 -10.03 5.89 -1.57
C ALA A 19 -9.77 6.93 -2.68
N ASN A 20 -9.46 8.17 -2.31
CA ASN A 20 -9.12 9.22 -3.27
C ASN A 20 -7.80 8.93 -3.99
N MET A 21 -6.77 8.43 -3.29
CA MET A 21 -5.50 8.04 -3.90
C MET A 21 -5.69 6.87 -4.88
N ILE A 22 -6.46 5.85 -4.50
CA ILE A 22 -6.80 4.73 -5.40
C ILE A 22 -7.55 5.25 -6.64
N ALA A 23 -8.54 6.12 -6.45
CA ALA A 23 -9.30 6.72 -7.55
C ALA A 23 -8.40 7.54 -8.49
N TYR A 24 -7.43 8.29 -7.94
CA TYR A 24 -6.44 9.02 -8.72
C TYR A 24 -5.54 8.07 -9.52
N MET A 25 -5.02 7.01 -8.90
CA MET A 25 -4.13 6.04 -9.57
C MET A 25 -4.85 5.32 -10.72
N ARG A 26 -6.14 5.04 -10.59
CA ARG A 26 -6.98 4.46 -11.66
C ARG A 26 -6.98 5.25 -12.96
N ILE A 27 -6.70 6.56 -12.92
CA ILE A 27 -6.63 7.41 -14.12
C ILE A 27 -5.50 6.94 -15.06
N PHE A 28 -4.44 6.33 -14.51
CA PHE A 28 -3.28 5.85 -15.27
C PHE A 28 -3.43 4.41 -15.78
N ALA A 29 -4.56 3.75 -15.48
CA ALA A 29 -4.80 2.38 -15.92
C ALA A 29 -4.75 2.26 -17.45
N GLY A 30 -4.03 1.25 -17.95
CA GLY A 30 -3.93 0.94 -19.37
C GLY A 30 -2.92 1.80 -20.16
N LEU A 31 -2.20 2.71 -19.51
CA LEU A 31 -1.07 3.39 -20.13
C LEU A 31 0.08 2.40 -20.41
N PRO A 32 0.84 2.58 -21.52
CA PRO A 32 2.00 1.74 -21.79
C PRO A 32 3.00 1.75 -20.64
N GLY A 33 3.47 0.57 -20.21
CA GLY A 33 4.45 0.44 -19.13
C GLY A 33 3.87 0.56 -17.72
N VAL A 34 2.56 0.78 -17.58
CA VAL A 34 1.85 0.77 -16.28
C VAL A 34 1.23 -0.59 -16.04
N HIS A 35 1.55 -1.19 -14.89
CA HIS A 35 0.92 -2.39 -14.38
C HIS A 35 0.13 -2.03 -13.12
N MET A 36 -1.16 -2.35 -13.13
CA MET A 36 -2.06 -2.07 -12.01
C MET A 36 -2.75 -3.36 -11.59
N HIS A 37 -2.81 -3.56 -10.29
CA HIS A 37 -3.62 -4.57 -9.64
C HIS A 37 -4.66 -3.88 -8.77
N ASP A 38 -5.92 -4.19 -9.04
CA ASP A 38 -7.06 -3.59 -8.36
C ASP A 38 -8.09 -4.68 -8.06
N THR A 39 -8.06 -5.15 -6.81
CA THR A 39 -8.98 -6.18 -6.31
C THR A 39 -9.64 -5.73 -5.01
N ASP A 40 -10.61 -6.52 -4.56
CA ASP A 40 -11.25 -6.31 -3.25
C ASP A 40 -10.25 -6.42 -2.10
N ASP A 41 -9.20 -7.22 -2.27
CA ASP A 41 -8.22 -7.53 -1.23
C ASP A 41 -6.95 -6.68 -1.30
N SER A 42 -6.56 -6.18 -2.47
CA SER A 42 -5.36 -5.34 -2.57
C SER A 42 -5.40 -4.36 -3.74
N PHE A 43 -4.64 -3.28 -3.59
CA PHE A 43 -4.40 -2.32 -4.66
C PHE A 43 -2.91 -1.98 -4.72
N TRP A 44 -2.32 -2.13 -5.90
CA TRP A 44 -0.99 -1.61 -6.20
C TRP A 44 -0.88 -1.18 -7.65
N ILE A 45 0.00 -0.23 -7.90
CA ILE A 45 0.36 0.22 -9.25
C ILE A 45 1.87 0.36 -9.31
N VAL A 46 2.42 -0.06 -10.44
CA VAL A 46 3.82 0.15 -10.79
C VAL A 46 3.94 0.65 -12.21
N SER A 47 4.94 1.46 -12.46
CA SER A 47 5.25 2.02 -13.77
C SER A 47 6.73 1.88 -14.06
N LYS A 48 7.05 1.62 -15.32
CA LYS A 48 8.43 1.66 -15.81
C LYS A 48 9.01 3.07 -15.79
N ASP A 49 8.15 4.08 -15.98
CA ASP A 49 8.51 5.49 -15.96
C ASP A 49 8.19 6.10 -14.59
N GLU A 50 8.73 7.29 -14.28
CA GLU A 50 8.52 7.96 -12.97
C GLU A 50 7.06 8.27 -12.63
N CYS A 51 6.16 8.27 -13.62
CA CYS A 51 4.74 8.57 -13.45
C CYS A 51 3.88 7.30 -13.64
N PRO A 52 2.89 7.03 -12.77
CA PRO A 52 2.43 7.84 -11.62
C PRO A 52 3.17 7.57 -10.30
N GLY A 53 4.21 6.73 -10.33
CA GLY A 53 4.93 6.22 -9.17
C GLY A 53 4.65 4.73 -8.93
N ASN A 54 5.39 4.14 -7.99
CA ASN A 54 5.31 2.73 -7.61
C ASN A 54 4.80 2.65 -6.18
N ILE A 55 3.56 2.18 -6.01
CA ILE A 55 2.89 2.28 -4.72
C ILE A 55 1.90 1.13 -4.46
N ILE A 56 1.87 0.67 -3.21
CA ILE A 56 0.83 -0.18 -2.65
C ILE A 56 -0.05 0.70 -1.76
N LEU A 57 -1.36 0.70 -2.02
CA LEU A 57 -2.32 1.58 -1.33
C LEU A 57 -3.36 0.85 -0.50
N LYS A 58 -3.47 -0.47 -0.61
CA LYS A 58 -4.51 -1.23 0.08
C LYS A 58 -4.11 -2.69 0.23
N THR A 59 -4.38 -3.24 1.42
CA THR A 59 -4.39 -4.69 1.67
C THR A 59 -5.50 -5.05 2.66
N ARG A 60 -6.19 -6.17 2.43
CA ARG A 60 -7.28 -6.67 3.27
C ARG A 60 -7.18 -8.18 3.50
N TRP A 61 -5.99 -8.65 3.84
CA TRP A 61 -5.79 -10.07 4.10
C TRP A 61 -6.33 -10.45 5.47
N THR A 62 -7.28 -11.38 5.47
CA THR A 62 -8.03 -11.77 6.67
C THR A 62 -7.61 -13.11 7.27
N ASN A 63 -6.84 -13.92 6.53
CA ASN A 63 -6.36 -15.21 7.02
C ASN A 63 -5.04 -15.05 7.78
N PRO A 64 -5.03 -15.14 9.13
CA PRO A 64 -3.84 -14.90 9.94
C PRO A 64 -2.70 -15.90 9.65
N ASP A 65 -3.02 -17.12 9.24
CA ASP A 65 -2.04 -18.18 9.00
C ASP A 65 -1.24 -17.98 7.69
N SER A 66 -1.71 -17.10 6.80
CA SER A 66 -1.08 -16.84 5.50
C SER A 66 -0.49 -15.43 5.36
N ILE A 67 -0.61 -14.56 6.35
CA ILE A 67 -0.22 -13.14 6.23
C ILE A 67 1.22 -12.97 5.77
N GLU A 68 2.16 -13.68 6.41
CA GLU A 68 3.59 -13.55 6.10
C GLU A 68 3.87 -13.99 4.67
N GLN A 69 3.26 -15.11 4.25
CA GLN A 69 3.35 -15.60 2.88
C GLN A 69 2.73 -14.62 1.89
N GLN A 70 1.59 -14.00 2.21
CA GLN A 70 0.92 -13.03 1.34
C GLN A 70 1.74 -11.75 1.16
N ILE A 71 2.43 -11.28 2.22
CA ILE A 71 3.38 -10.16 2.11
C ILE A 71 4.52 -10.54 1.16
N ASP A 72 5.14 -11.71 1.38
CA ASP A 72 6.30 -12.13 0.59
C ASP A 72 5.92 -12.42 -0.87
N ASP A 73 4.75 -13.00 -1.12
CA ASP A 73 4.21 -13.24 -2.47
C ASP A 73 3.92 -11.92 -3.19
N LEU A 74 3.35 -10.93 -2.50
CA LEU A 74 3.09 -9.61 -3.07
C LEU A 74 4.41 -8.92 -3.46
N LEU A 75 5.39 -8.94 -2.56
CA LEU A 75 6.70 -8.34 -2.82
C LEU A 75 7.43 -9.06 -3.96
N ALA A 76 7.36 -10.39 -4.02
CA ALA A 76 7.92 -11.18 -5.10
C ALA A 76 7.24 -10.87 -6.44
N GLN A 77 5.91 -10.69 -6.44
CA GLN A 77 5.14 -10.31 -7.62
C GLN A 77 5.56 -8.92 -8.13
N ILE A 78 5.70 -7.95 -7.23
CA ILE A 78 6.10 -6.57 -7.56
C ILE A 78 7.58 -6.52 -7.98
N GLY A 79 8.42 -7.33 -7.35
CA GLY A 79 9.85 -7.50 -7.67
C GLY A 79 10.13 -7.97 -9.09
N GLN A 80 9.12 -8.48 -9.80
CA GLN A 80 9.24 -8.78 -11.24
C GLN A 80 9.34 -7.51 -12.09
N TYR A 81 8.92 -6.36 -11.57
CA TYR A 81 8.88 -5.08 -12.28
C TYR A 81 9.97 -4.11 -11.82
N LEU A 82 10.30 -4.10 -10.52
CA LEU A 82 11.16 -3.10 -9.90
C LEU A 82 11.66 -3.49 -8.51
N ASP A 83 12.76 -2.86 -8.08
CA ASP A 83 13.45 -3.18 -6.83
C ASP A 83 13.00 -2.34 -5.62
N THR A 84 12.22 -1.27 -5.82
CA THR A 84 11.83 -0.33 -4.75
C THR A 84 10.38 0.11 -4.86
N ILE A 85 9.57 -0.10 -3.82
CA ILE A 85 8.17 0.32 -3.80
C ILE A 85 7.80 1.03 -2.50
N ASP A 86 6.92 2.03 -2.59
CA ASP A 86 6.32 2.65 -1.41
C ASP A 86 5.06 1.88 -0.99
N TRP A 87 4.96 1.55 0.30
CA TRP A 87 3.77 0.91 0.85
C TRP A 87 3.11 1.81 1.88
N PHE A 88 1.97 2.39 1.50
CA PHE A 88 1.20 3.24 2.38
C PHE A 88 0.24 2.37 3.20
N VAL A 89 0.51 2.27 4.49
CA VAL A 89 -0.32 1.51 5.44
C VAL A 89 -1.34 2.45 6.06
N PHE A 90 -2.62 2.20 5.79
CA PHE A 90 -3.74 2.95 6.36
C PHE A 90 -4.33 2.20 7.56
N PRO A 91 -5.00 2.91 8.51
CA PRO A 91 -5.66 2.27 9.65
C PRO A 91 -6.72 1.21 9.29
N GLY A 92 -7.25 1.24 8.07
CA GLY A 92 -8.24 0.27 7.58
C GLY A 92 -7.64 -0.91 6.81
N ASP A 93 -6.32 -0.99 6.67
CA ASP A 93 -5.66 -2.14 6.06
C ASP A 93 -5.63 -3.32 7.04
N LEU A 94 -5.68 -4.54 6.48
CA LEU A 94 -5.54 -5.77 7.23
C LEU A 94 -4.28 -6.54 6.81
N PRO A 95 -3.58 -7.15 7.77
CA PRO A 95 -3.90 -7.16 9.21
C PRO A 95 -3.61 -5.81 9.89
N GLU A 96 -4.24 -5.54 11.04
CA GLU A 96 -4.09 -4.25 11.77
C GLU A 96 -2.63 -3.96 12.18
N ASP A 97 -1.82 -5.00 12.35
CA ASP A 97 -0.40 -4.92 12.68
C ASP A 97 0.53 -4.94 11.45
N LEU A 98 -0.01 -4.75 10.24
CA LEU A 98 0.75 -4.80 8.99
C LEU A 98 2.00 -3.92 9.03
N GLY A 99 1.89 -2.68 9.50
CA GLY A 99 3.04 -1.77 9.62
C GLY A 99 4.18 -2.39 10.43
N GLN A 100 3.88 -3.03 11.57
CA GLN A 100 4.89 -3.69 12.41
C GLN A 100 5.50 -4.92 11.71
N ARG A 101 4.72 -5.63 10.90
CA ARG A 101 5.20 -6.78 10.11
C ARG A 101 6.13 -6.33 8.98
N LEU A 102 5.87 -5.18 8.38
CA LEU A 102 6.73 -4.57 7.35
C LEU A 102 8.02 -4.01 7.97
N GLU A 103 7.94 -3.36 9.13
CA GLU A 103 9.13 -2.89 9.87
C GLU A 103 10.10 -4.04 10.19
N LYS A 104 9.59 -5.19 10.63
CA LYS A 104 10.40 -6.40 10.88
C LYS A 104 11.11 -6.93 9.63
N ARG A 105 10.61 -6.60 8.44
CA ARG A 105 11.21 -6.93 7.13
C ARG A 105 12.21 -5.86 6.65
N GLY A 106 12.51 -4.86 7.46
CA GLY A 106 13.41 -3.78 7.06
C GLY A 106 12.77 -2.74 6.14
N MET A 107 11.43 -2.66 6.12
CA MET A 107 10.65 -1.60 5.47
C MET A 107 10.08 -0.67 6.55
N PRO A 108 10.93 0.16 7.20
CA PRO A 108 10.43 1.09 8.19
C PRO A 108 9.53 2.12 7.51
N GLY A 109 8.51 2.60 8.25
CA GLY A 109 7.73 3.74 7.80
C GLY A 109 8.62 4.96 7.52
N GLY A 110 8.17 5.83 6.63
CA GLY A 110 8.76 7.16 6.47
C GLY A 110 8.64 7.99 7.77
N PRO A 111 9.51 9.00 7.96
CA PRO A 111 9.44 9.92 9.10
C PRO A 111 8.14 10.74 9.15
#